data_AF-A0A946X5F3-F1
#
_entry.id   AF-A0A946X5F3-F1
#
_cell.length_a   1.000
_cell.length_b   1.000
_cell.length_c   1.000
_cell.angle_alpha   90.00
_cell.angle_beta   90.00
_cell.angle_gamma   90.00
#
_symmetry.space_group_name_H-M   'P 1'
#
loop_
_entity.id
_entity.type
_entity.pdbx_description
1 polymer ?
#
loop_
_entity_poly.entity_id
_entity_poly.type
_entity_poly.pdbx_seq_one_letter_code
_entity_poly.pdbx_strand_id
1 'polypeptide(L)'
;MTRELAAEEWLVVAEQELARARRFLDHDDTFAAYCLENAVETFLRAHYATLEIAAPDDVDLGALARRVVSPEPPASIEACEDIARHSAAARSGVGPGPQLEDIRASLATIEPMLADIREGIRSSDREET
;
A
#
# COMPACT_ATOMS: atom_id res chain seq x y z
N MET A 1 -14.34 -13.98 17.25
CA MET A 1 -12.94 -14.18 16.83
C MET A 1 -12.88 -13.88 15.35
N THR A 2 -12.51 -12.66 14.98
CA THR A 2 -12.14 -12.32 13.62
C THR A 2 -10.90 -13.14 13.29
N ARG A 3 -10.99 -14.00 12.28
CA ARG A 3 -9.85 -14.78 11.81
C ARG A 3 -8.91 -13.76 11.16
N GLU A 4 -7.75 -13.50 11.75
CA GLU A 4 -6.70 -12.75 11.07
C GLU A 4 -6.37 -13.52 9.79
N LEU A 5 -6.46 -12.83 8.64
CA LEU A 5 -6.13 -13.42 7.34
C LEU A 5 -4.63 -13.75 7.33
N ALA A 6 -4.28 -14.87 6.72
CA ALA A 6 -2.88 -15.23 6.49
C ALA A 6 -2.22 -14.20 5.55
N ALA A 7 -0.89 -14.08 5.61
CA ALA A 7 -0.15 -13.12 4.79
C ALA A 7 -0.42 -13.27 3.28
N GLU A 8 -0.58 -14.49 2.79
CA GLU A 8 -0.95 -14.76 1.39
C GLU A 8 -2.36 -14.26 1.04
N GLU A 9 -3.34 -14.45 1.93
CA GLU A 9 -4.71 -13.99 1.71
C GLU A 9 -4.76 -12.46 1.61
N TRP A 10 -4.01 -11.77 2.47
CA TRP A 10 -3.82 -10.32 2.39
C TRP A 10 -3.13 -9.90 1.09
N LEU A 11 -2.09 -10.62 0.66
CA LEU A 11 -1.37 -10.32 -0.57
C LEU A 11 -2.27 -10.40 -1.81
N VAL A 12 -3.16 -11.40 -1.88
CA VAL A 12 -4.12 -11.53 -2.98
C VAL A 12 -5.04 -10.32 -3.06
N VAL A 13 -5.56 -9.84 -1.92
CA VAL A 13 -6.39 -8.64 -1.87
C VAL A 13 -5.59 -7.40 -2.29
N ALA A 14 -4.36 -7.27 -1.80
CA ALA A 14 -3.49 -6.14 -2.12
C ALA A 14 -3.18 -6.05 -3.64
N GLU A 15 -2.92 -7.19 -4.29
CA GLU A 15 -2.67 -7.26 -5.73
C GLU A 15 -3.92 -6.91 -6.56
N GLN A 16 -5.12 -7.28 -6.09
CA GLN A 16 -6.37 -6.90 -6.75
C GLN A 16 -6.64 -5.40 -6.68
N GLU A 17 -6.41 -4.78 -5.52
CA GLU A 17 -6.55 -3.33 -5.35
C GLU A 17 -5.49 -2.56 -6.16
N LEU A 18 -4.24 -3.05 -6.20
CA LEU A 18 -3.20 -2.44 -7.03
C LEU A 18 -3.54 -2.53 -8.52
N ALA A 19 -4.09 -3.65 -8.98
CA ALA A 19 -4.57 -3.80 -10.35
C ALA A 19 -5.72 -2.84 -10.65
N ARG A 20 -6.63 -2.62 -9.68
CA ARG A 20 -7.72 -1.64 -9.81
C ARG A 20 -7.16 -0.21 -9.89
N ALA A 21 -6.23 0.16 -9.02
CA ALA A 21 -5.57 1.46 -9.04
C ALA A 21 -4.93 1.74 -10.41
N ARG A 22 -4.17 0.78 -10.94
CA ARG A 22 -3.53 0.89 -12.25
C ARG A 22 -4.50 1.12 -13.40
N ARG A 23 -5.71 0.57 -13.35
CA ARG A 23 -6.74 0.82 -14.38
C ARG A 23 -7.26 2.25 -14.32
N PHE A 24 -7.44 2.81 -13.13
CA PHE A 24 -7.92 4.18 -12.96
C PHE A 24 -6.85 5.24 -13.24
N LEU A 25 -5.57 4.88 -13.10
CA LEU A 25 -4.46 5.78 -13.45
C LEU A 25 -4.52 6.29 -14.90
N ASP A 26 -5.31 5.68 -15.78
CA ASP A 26 -5.46 6.13 -17.16
C ASP A 26 -6.52 7.23 -17.34
N HIS A 27 -7.46 7.40 -16.42
CA HIS A 27 -8.66 8.22 -16.67
C HIS A 27 -9.38 8.81 -15.45
N ASP A 28 -9.03 8.44 -14.21
CA ASP A 28 -9.73 8.88 -13.01
C ASP A 28 -8.78 9.05 -11.82
N ASP A 29 -8.46 10.30 -11.48
CA ASP A 29 -7.54 10.64 -10.39
C ASP A 29 -8.05 10.23 -9.01
N THR A 30 -9.34 10.44 -8.79
CA THR A 30 -10.04 10.28 -7.52
C THR A 30 -10.06 8.80 -7.18
N PHE A 31 -10.57 7.96 -8.08
CA PHE A 31 -10.58 6.51 -7.88
C PHE A 31 -9.17 5.90 -7.89
N ALA A 32 -8.23 6.45 -8.67
CA ALA A 32 -6.84 5.99 -8.61
C ALA A 32 -6.22 6.23 -7.24
N ALA A 33 -6.40 7.41 -6.65
CA ALA A 33 -5.88 7.75 -5.32
C ALA A 33 -6.44 6.82 -4.23
N TYR A 34 -7.76 6.57 -4.26
CA TYR A 34 -8.42 5.65 -3.33
C TYR A 34 -7.89 4.22 -3.41
N CYS A 35 -7.86 3.68 -4.64
CA CYS A 35 -7.46 2.29 -4.84
C CYS A 35 -5.97 2.12 -4.51
N LEU A 36 -5.15 3.13 -4.77
CA LEU A 36 -3.73 3.09 -4.45
C LEU A 36 -3.50 3.10 -2.94
N GLU A 37 -4.14 4.00 -2.18
CA GLU A 37 -4.04 4.00 -0.71
C GLU A 37 -4.43 2.64 -0.12
N ASN A 38 -5.59 2.10 -0.52
CA ASN A 38 -6.07 0.80 -0.05
C ASN A 38 -5.10 -0.33 -0.42
N ALA A 39 -4.57 -0.33 -1.65
CA ALA A 39 -3.64 -1.36 -2.08
C ALA A 39 -2.38 -1.37 -1.21
N VAL A 40 -1.78 -0.21 -0.97
CA VAL A 40 -0.54 -0.08 -0.19
C VAL A 40 -0.77 -0.42 1.27
N GLU A 41 -1.88 0.02 1.87
CA GLU A 41 -2.25 -0.37 3.24
C GLU A 41 -2.36 -1.90 3.34
N THR A 42 -3.01 -2.53 2.36
CA THR A 42 -3.19 -3.99 2.33
C THR A 42 -1.86 -4.72 2.18
N PHE A 43 -0.94 -4.23 1.34
CA PHE A 43 0.42 -4.77 1.22
C PHE A 43 1.17 -4.70 2.55
N LEU A 44 1.10 -3.56 3.24
CA LEU A 44 1.75 -3.39 4.53
C LEU A 44 1.15 -4.32 5.58
N ARG A 45 -0.19 -4.45 5.65
CA ARG A 45 -0.86 -5.41 6.54
C ARG A 45 -0.47 -6.86 6.23
N ALA A 46 -0.30 -7.23 4.96
CA ALA A 46 0.23 -8.53 4.56
C ALA A 46 1.65 -8.74 5.12
N HIS A 47 2.49 -7.70 5.06
CA HIS A 47 3.84 -7.77 5.61
C HIS A 47 3.83 -7.87 7.15
N TYR A 48 2.99 -7.12 7.85
CA TYR A 48 2.78 -7.29 9.29
C TYR A 48 2.42 -8.73 9.67
N ALA A 49 1.55 -9.38 8.90
CA ALA A 49 1.19 -10.77 9.11
C ALA A 49 2.40 -11.71 8.98
N THR A 50 3.33 -11.46 8.04
CA THR A 50 4.58 -12.25 7.94
C THR A 50 5.51 -12.09 9.14
N LEU A 51 5.43 -10.95 9.84
CA LEU A 51 6.24 -10.66 11.01
C LEU A 51 5.59 -11.13 12.31
N GLU A 52 4.38 -11.70 12.24
CA GLU A 52 3.55 -12.07 13.40
C GLU A 52 3.31 -10.90 14.36
N ILE A 53 3.24 -9.67 13.83
CA ILE A 53 2.97 -8.45 14.59
C ILE A 53 1.59 -7.91 14.20
N ALA A 54 0.81 -7.50 15.19
CA ALA A 54 -0.47 -6.83 14.94
C ALA A 54 -0.26 -5.48 14.25
N ALA A 55 -0.90 -5.29 13.10
CA ALA A 55 -0.94 -4.01 12.42
C ALA A 55 -1.79 -3.01 13.23
N PRO A 56 -1.31 -1.78 13.48
CA PRO A 56 -2.14 -0.74 14.10
C PRO A 56 -3.30 -0.33 13.18
N ASP A 57 -4.51 -0.19 13.73
CA ASP A 57 -5.70 0.13 12.93
C ASP A 57 -5.90 1.64 12.69
N ASP A 58 -5.44 2.50 13.60
CA ASP A 58 -5.68 3.94 13.58
C ASP A 58 -4.40 4.75 13.34
N VAL A 59 -3.66 4.41 12.28
CA VAL A 59 -2.46 5.17 11.87
C VAL A 59 -2.49 5.49 10.39
N ASP A 60 -1.81 6.57 10.01
CA ASP A 60 -1.60 6.89 8.61
C ASP A 60 -0.64 5.90 7.92
N LEU A 61 -0.70 5.89 6.59
CA LEU A 61 0.05 4.96 5.75
C LEU A 61 1.58 5.08 5.92
N GLY A 62 2.09 6.30 6.14
CA GLY A 62 3.51 6.54 6.38
C GLY A 62 3.98 5.97 7.72
N ALA A 63 3.18 6.15 8.77
CA ALA A 63 3.41 5.57 10.09
C ALA A 63 3.31 4.04 10.08
N LEU A 64 2.40 3.47 9.28
CA LEU A 64 2.32 2.03 9.06
C LEU A 64 3.58 1.51 8.37
N ALA A 65 4.04 2.19 7.31
CA ALA A 65 5.26 1.81 6.58
C ALA A 65 6.52 1.87 7.47
N ARG A 66 6.71 2.97 8.23
CA ARG A 66 7.90 3.18 9.11
C ARG A 66 8.15 2.05 10.11
N ARG A 67 7.12 1.31 10.50
CA ARG A 67 7.21 0.30 11.55
C ARG A 67 7.67 -1.06 11.05
N VAL A 68 7.46 -1.36 9.77
CA VAL A 68 7.72 -2.70 9.19
C VAL A 68 8.61 -2.67 7.96
N VAL A 69 8.67 -1.53 7.28
CA VAL A 69 9.62 -1.31 6.19
C VAL A 69 10.88 -0.71 6.81
N SER A 70 12.03 -1.23 6.41
CA SER A 70 13.32 -0.63 6.79
C SER A 70 13.30 0.86 6.47
N PRO A 71 13.88 1.74 7.31
CA PRO A 71 14.00 3.17 7.02
C PRO A 71 14.76 3.48 5.71
N GLU A 72 15.40 2.48 5.11
CA GLU A 72 15.94 2.56 3.76
C GLU A 72 15.07 1.75 2.78
N PRO A 73 14.48 2.40 1.74
CA PRO A 73 14.65 3.80 1.34
C PRO A 73 13.60 4.76 1.97
N PRO A 74 14.02 5.95 2.47
CA PRO A 74 13.10 6.94 3.07
C PRO A 74 12.10 7.52 2.07
N ALA A 75 12.43 7.52 0.77
CA ALA A 75 11.54 7.97 -0.30
C ALA A 75 10.25 7.15 -0.39
N SER A 76 10.29 5.86 -0.05
CA SER A 76 9.08 5.03 -0.02
C SER A 76 8.13 5.44 1.10
N ILE A 77 8.67 5.85 2.25
CA ILE A 77 7.88 6.35 3.38
C ILE A 77 7.23 7.68 3.01
N GLU A 78 7.99 8.62 2.43
CA GLU A 78 7.45 9.89 1.94
C GLU A 78 6.36 9.67 0.88
N ALA A 79 6.59 8.77 -0.07
CA ALA A 79 5.59 8.41 -1.07
C ALA A 79 4.33 7.77 -0.46
N CYS A 80 4.44 6.98 0.60
CA CYS A 80 3.27 6.50 1.36
C CYS A 80 2.48 7.66 1.99
N GLU A 81 3.16 8.67 2.54
CA GLU A 81 2.49 9.86 3.08
C GLU A 81 1.81 10.68 1.98
N ASP A 82 2.44 10.82 0.82
CA ASP A 82 1.87 11.50 -0.33
C ASP A 82 0.64 10.77 -0.87
N ILE A 83 0.67 9.43 -0.96
CA ILE A 83 -0.48 8.60 -1.34
C ILE A 83 -1.66 8.83 -0.39
N ALA A 84 -1.43 8.81 0.92
CA ALA A 84 -2.49 9.09 1.90
C ALA A 84 -3.05 10.51 1.74
N ARG A 85 -2.18 11.49 1.44
CA ARG A 85 -2.59 12.88 1.17
C ARG A 85 -3.44 13.00 -0.09
N HIS A 86 -3.07 12.31 -1.17
CA HIS A 86 -3.85 12.27 -2.42
C HIS A 86 -5.24 11.69 -2.19
N SER A 87 -5.34 10.57 -1.47
CA SER A 87 -6.63 9.96 -1.12
C SER A 87 -7.47 10.86 -0.21
N ALA A 88 -6.85 11.52 0.78
CA ALA A 88 -7.53 12.50 1.62
C ALA A 88 -8.06 13.71 0.83
N ALA A 89 -7.28 14.22 -0.13
CA ALA A 89 -7.70 15.29 -1.03
C ALA A 89 -8.91 14.84 -1.88
N ALA A 90 -8.84 13.65 -2.48
CA ALA A 90 -9.93 13.01 -3.22
C ALA A 90 -11.22 12.85 -2.37
N ARG A 91 -11.10 12.50 -1.07
CA ARG A 91 -12.22 12.41 -0.11
C ARG A 91 -12.85 13.75 0.20
N SER A 92 -12.01 14.74 0.43
CA SER A 92 -12.48 16.04 0.86
C SER A 92 -13.22 16.79 -0.25
N GLY A 93 -12.81 16.61 -1.51
CA GLY A 93 -13.26 17.43 -2.63
C GLY A 93 -12.89 18.92 -2.48
N VAL A 94 -11.97 19.26 -1.56
CA VAL A 94 -11.56 20.63 -1.25
C VAL A 94 -10.16 20.89 -1.83
N GLY A 95 -10.03 22.02 -2.52
CA GLY A 95 -8.77 22.42 -3.16
C GLY A 95 -8.55 21.75 -4.51
N PRO A 96 -7.36 21.88 -5.11
CA PRO A 96 -7.00 21.07 -6.26
C PRO A 96 -6.98 19.60 -5.82
N GLY A 97 -7.80 18.77 -6.46
CA GLY A 97 -7.77 17.32 -6.26
C GLY A 97 -6.40 16.73 -6.62
N PRO A 98 -6.16 15.45 -6.32
CA PRO A 98 -4.89 14.82 -6.66
C PRO A 98 -4.71 14.79 -8.19
N GLN A 99 -3.48 14.95 -8.66
CA GLN A 99 -3.18 14.84 -10.09
C GLN A 99 -2.68 13.44 -10.43
N LEU A 100 -3.12 12.92 -11.57
CA LEU A 100 -2.68 11.58 -12.03
C LEU A 100 -1.17 11.46 -12.14
N GLU A 101 -0.44 12.54 -12.47
CA GLU A 101 1.02 12.50 -12.53
C GLU A 101 1.67 12.28 -11.15
N ASP A 102 1.16 12.94 -10.11
CA ASP A 102 1.66 12.80 -8.74
C ASP A 102 1.36 11.40 -8.18
N ILE A 103 0.16 10.87 -8.46
CA ILE A 103 -0.22 9.51 -8.06
C ILE A 103 0.70 8.48 -8.75
N ARG A 104 0.99 8.64 -10.05
CA ARG A 104 1.92 7.77 -10.78
C ARG A 104 3.34 7.87 -10.24
N ALA A 105 3.81 9.08 -9.91
CA ALA A 105 5.14 9.28 -9.34
C ALA A 105 5.28 8.60 -7.97
N SER A 106 4.25 8.71 -7.14
CA SER A 106 4.21 8.06 -5.84
C SER A 106 4.21 6.54 -5.97
N LEU A 107 3.37 5.99 -6.86
CA LEU A 107 3.36 4.55 -7.17
C LEU A 107 4.74 4.07 -7.64
N ALA A 108 5.34 4.74 -8.61
CA ALA A 108 6.66 4.36 -9.13
C ALA A 108 7.74 4.35 -8.04
N THR A 109 7.65 5.26 -7.08
CA THR A 109 8.57 5.33 -5.93
C THR A 109 8.43 4.11 -5.01
N ILE A 110 7.20 3.65 -4.76
CA ILE A 110 6.94 2.52 -3.85
C ILE A 110 6.95 1.14 -4.54
N GLU A 111 6.97 1.06 -5.87
CA GLU A 111 6.94 -0.21 -6.59
C GLU A 111 8.01 -1.22 -6.15
N PRO A 112 9.28 -0.81 -5.91
CA PRO A 112 10.29 -1.73 -5.37
C PRO A 112 9.91 -2.30 -4.00
N MET A 113 9.40 -1.46 -3.09
CA MET A 113 8.95 -1.90 -1.77
C MET A 113 7.80 -2.91 -1.86
N LEU A 114 6.83 -2.68 -2.76
CA LEU A 114 5.73 -3.63 -2.97
C LEU A 114 6.23 -4.96 -3.56
N ALA A 115 7.26 -4.93 -4.40
CA ALA A 115 7.90 -6.12 -4.94
C ALA A 115 8.63 -6.93 -3.85
N ASP A 116 9.39 -6.25 -2.98
CA ASP A 116 10.11 -6.88 -1.87
C ASP A 116 9.15 -7.56 -0.89
N ILE A 117 8.05 -6.89 -0.53
CA ILE A 117 7.01 -7.47 0.35
C ILE A 117 6.42 -8.73 -0.31
N ARG A 118 6.06 -8.66 -1.59
CA ARG A 118 5.49 -9.78 -2.33
C ARG A 118 6.45 -10.97 -2.39
N GLU A 119 7.72 -10.71 -2.65
CA GLU A 119 8.75 -11.74 -2.73
C GLU A 119 9.02 -12.36 -1.36
N GLY A 120 9.06 -11.56 -0.30
CA GLY A 120 9.16 -12.03 1.08
C GLY A 120 8.03 -12.99 1.44
N ILE A 121 6.78 -12.61 1.20
CA ILE A 121 5.60 -13.47 1.48
C ILE A 121 5.69 -14.79 0.70
N ARG A 122 5.94 -14.72 -0.61
CA ARG A 122 5.95 -15.92 -1.48
C ARG A 122 7.15 -16.84 -1.26
N SER A 123 8.24 -16.34 -0.67
CA SER A 123 9.44 -17.13 -0.38
C SER A 123 9.30 -17.88 0.94
N SER A 124 8.70 -17.26 1.96
CA SER A 124 8.41 -17.89 3.25
C SER A 124 7.58 -19.17 3.10
N ASP A 125 6.57 -19.16 2.23
CA ASP A 125 5.71 -20.33 1.98
C ASP A 125 6.45 -21.50 1.27
N ARG A 126 7.61 -21.26 0.65
CA ARG A 126 8.40 -22.31 -0.03
C ARG A 126 9.39 -23.03 0.88
N GLU A 127 9.77 -22.43 2.01
CA GLU A 127 10.69 -23.07 2.96
C GLU A 127 9.96 -24.08 3.88
N GLU A 128 8.63 -24.12 3.86
CA GLU A 128 7.80 -25.06 4.64
C GLU A 128 7.34 -26.32 3.86
N THR A 129 7.84 -26.58 2.65
CA THR A 129 7.55 -27.79 1.83
C THR A 129 8.77 -28.66 1.59
#